data_AF-A0A167BMT8-F1
#
_entry.id   AF-A0A167BMT8-F1
#
_cell.length_a   1.000
_cell.length_b   1.000
_cell.length_c   1.000
_cell.angle_alpha   90.00
_cell.angle_beta   90.00
_cell.angle_gamma   90.00
#
_symmetry.space_group_name_H-M   'P 1'
#
loop_
_entity.id
_entity.type
_entity.pdbx_description
1 polymer ?
#
loop_
_entity_poly.entity_id
_entity_poly.type
_entity_poly.pdbx_seq_one_letter_code
_entity_poly.pdbx_strand_id
1 'polypeptide(L)'
;MAETSVTQQPKGNKRKSSTTAESTEAKKSKATPTGPTTPLPTHDAILAELRPKYDILPAFTISSTKIQNRVNWLLRHLRKDDGDARKRAVLLYARPSEVVKMITIVELVKRIVAEEDEGGRWYQYNQMYELPPKAEIVEETMLGAGVGENQAAGDSDDDDFEVMENRFERAVLPQPVNRAAKSLSVFLSLAPIPELKAKDDVTTQTNESQGLSTV
;
A
#
# COMPACT_ATOMS: atom_id res chain seq x y z
N MET A 1 -52.03 -42.64 25.57
CA MET A 1 -50.91 -43.24 26.33
C MET A 1 -49.91 -42.12 26.52
N ALA A 2 -49.91 -41.46 27.70
CA ALA A 2 -49.18 -41.86 28.91
C ALA A 2 -47.67 -41.72 28.68
N GLU A 3 -47.03 -40.58 29.01
CA GLU A 3 -46.68 -40.03 30.34
C GLU A 3 -45.59 -40.80 31.11
N THR A 4 -44.45 -40.12 31.33
CA THR A 4 -43.53 -40.10 32.50
C THR A 4 -42.33 -39.22 32.09
N SER A 5 -41.88 -38.13 32.74
CA SER A 5 -42.02 -37.51 34.07
C SER A 5 -41.10 -38.02 35.19
N VAL A 6 -39.94 -37.35 35.37
CA VAL A 6 -39.23 -36.99 36.63
C VAL A 6 -38.24 -35.86 36.22
N THR A 7 -38.32 -34.57 36.54
CA THR A 7 -38.57 -33.79 37.77
C THR A 7 -37.50 -33.94 38.87
N GLN A 8 -36.60 -32.96 38.97
CA GLN A 8 -36.32 -32.31 40.27
C GLN A 8 -35.73 -30.90 40.12
N GLN A 9 -36.49 -29.93 40.64
CA GLN A 9 -36.05 -28.59 41.03
C GLN A 9 -35.98 -28.59 42.57
N PRO A 10 -35.28 -27.65 43.25
CA PRO A 10 -36.04 -26.45 43.66
C PRO A 10 -35.26 -25.13 43.88
N LYS A 11 -35.98 -24.04 43.55
CA LYS A 11 -36.15 -22.79 44.33
C LYS A 11 -34.93 -21.88 44.63
N GLY A 12 -35.01 -20.66 44.09
CA GLY A 12 -34.21 -19.48 44.48
C GLY A 12 -34.82 -18.16 44.03
N ASN A 13 -36.14 -17.98 44.19
CA ASN A 13 -36.89 -16.85 43.62
C ASN A 13 -36.80 -15.57 44.49
N LYS A 14 -36.41 -14.41 43.91
CA LYS A 14 -37.18 -13.15 44.06
C LYS A 14 -36.75 -12.04 43.07
N ARG A 15 -37.76 -11.46 42.42
CA ARG A 15 -37.71 -10.35 41.46
C ARG A 15 -37.49 -8.98 42.15
N LYS A 16 -36.94 -8.00 41.42
CA LYS A 16 -37.73 -6.79 41.07
C LYS A 16 -37.20 -6.05 39.82
N SER A 17 -38.14 -5.57 39.02
CA SER A 17 -38.04 -4.63 37.89
C SER A 17 -37.98 -3.17 38.40
N SER A 18 -37.74 -2.08 37.65
CA SER A 18 -37.64 -1.72 36.20
C SER A 18 -37.17 -0.24 36.07
N THR A 19 -37.04 0.30 34.84
CA THR A 19 -37.19 1.75 34.48
C THR A 19 -35.96 2.66 34.75
N THR A 20 -35.55 3.68 33.95
CA THR A 20 -35.65 4.08 32.50
C THR A 20 -34.64 5.24 32.25
N ALA A 21 -34.37 5.61 30.98
CA ALA A 21 -33.53 6.72 30.46
C ALA A 21 -32.00 6.49 30.54
N GLU A 22 -31.21 6.54 29.46
CA GLU A 22 -31.03 7.53 28.39
C GLU A 22 -30.13 8.71 28.79
N SER A 23 -28.85 8.64 28.38
CA SER A 23 -28.09 9.75 27.77
C SER A 23 -26.64 9.32 27.50
N THR A 24 -26.28 9.44 26.22
CA THR A 24 -24.94 9.74 25.68
C THR A 24 -23.78 9.96 26.66
N GLU A 25 -22.70 9.21 26.49
CA GLU A 25 -21.36 9.82 26.51
C GLU A 25 -20.36 9.08 25.61
N ALA A 26 -19.59 9.85 24.83
CA ALA A 26 -18.84 9.34 23.70
C ALA A 26 -17.53 8.67 24.14
N LYS A 27 -17.44 7.34 24.01
CA LYS A 27 -16.14 6.65 23.95
C LYS A 27 -15.42 7.03 22.66
N LYS A 28 -14.70 8.15 22.75
CA LYS A 28 -13.82 8.76 21.76
C LYS A 28 -12.89 7.68 21.18
N SER A 29 -13.26 7.13 20.02
CA SER A 29 -12.44 6.17 19.30
C SER A 29 -11.13 6.86 18.93
N LYS A 30 -10.02 6.37 19.50
CA LYS A 30 -8.69 6.87 19.20
C LYS A 30 -8.33 6.43 17.78
N ALA A 31 -8.74 7.25 16.80
CA ALA A 31 -8.41 7.06 15.40
C ALA A 31 -6.88 7.07 15.27
N THR A 32 -6.29 5.89 15.13
CA THR A 32 -4.88 5.74 14.80
C THR A 32 -4.66 6.41 13.46
N PRO A 33 -3.81 7.44 13.34
CA PRO A 33 -3.50 8.01 12.03
C PRO A 33 -2.83 6.91 11.21
N THR A 34 -3.51 6.49 10.14
CA THR A 34 -2.92 5.62 9.12
C THR A 34 -1.65 6.27 8.60
N GLY A 35 -0.58 5.48 8.47
CA GLY A 35 0.74 5.95 8.03
C GLY A 35 0.71 6.71 6.69
N PRO A 36 1.79 7.43 6.35
CA PRO A 36 1.80 8.47 5.33
C PRO A 36 1.27 7.95 3.99
N THR A 37 0.04 8.37 3.67
CA THR A 37 -0.64 8.12 2.38
C THR A 37 -0.38 9.28 1.41
N THR A 38 0.59 10.13 1.72
CA THR A 38 1.03 11.25 0.88
C THR A 38 1.55 10.71 -0.44
N PRO A 39 0.93 11.08 -1.59
CA PRO A 39 1.45 10.73 -2.90
C PRO A 39 2.89 11.23 -3.06
N LEU A 40 3.66 10.55 -3.91
CA LEU A 40 4.90 11.12 -4.42
C LEU A 40 4.58 12.37 -5.25
N PRO A 41 5.45 13.41 -5.28
CA PRO A 41 5.21 14.64 -6.03
C PRO A 41 4.82 14.41 -7.51
N THR A 42 5.35 13.34 -8.12
CA THR A 42 5.04 12.89 -9.47
C THR A 42 3.55 12.63 -9.71
N HIS A 43 2.81 12.22 -8.69
CA HIS A 43 1.38 11.92 -8.77
C HIS A 43 0.49 13.13 -8.45
N ASP A 44 1.01 14.14 -7.74
CA ASP A 44 0.19 15.27 -7.27
C ASP A 44 -0.38 16.10 -8.43
N ALA A 45 0.38 16.29 -9.51
CA ALA A 45 -0.10 16.97 -10.71
C ALA A 45 -1.30 16.24 -11.35
N ILE A 46 -1.24 14.91 -11.44
CA ILE A 46 -2.30 14.08 -12.02
C ILE A 46 -3.51 14.03 -11.09
N LEU A 47 -3.29 13.97 -9.77
CA LEU A 47 -4.35 14.02 -8.78
C LEU A 47 -5.05 15.39 -8.76
N ALA A 48 -4.33 16.50 -8.95
CA ALA A 48 -4.92 17.83 -9.03
C ALA A 48 -5.84 17.99 -10.25
N GLU A 49 -5.48 17.42 -11.40
CA GLU A 49 -6.29 17.42 -12.62
C GLU A 49 -7.55 16.56 -12.50
N LEU A 50 -7.45 15.38 -11.87
CA LEU A 50 -8.52 14.39 -11.86
C LEU A 50 -9.49 14.50 -10.67
N ARG A 51 -9.04 14.91 -9.48
CA ARG A 51 -9.89 15.07 -8.27
C ARG A 51 -11.14 15.96 -8.45
N PRO A 52 -11.19 16.97 -9.34
CA PRO A 52 -12.42 17.71 -9.63
C PRO A 52 -13.51 16.89 -10.32
N LYS A 53 -13.13 15.85 -11.07
CA LYS A 53 -14.03 15.01 -11.90
C LYS A 53 -14.27 13.61 -11.33
N TYR A 54 -13.30 13.08 -10.59
CA TYR A 54 -13.26 11.70 -10.12
C TYR A 54 -12.98 11.62 -8.62
N ASP A 55 -13.63 10.67 -7.93
CA ASP A 55 -13.28 10.32 -6.56
C ASP A 55 -12.11 9.31 -6.56
N ILE A 56 -10.89 9.84 -6.43
CA ILE A 56 -9.65 9.07 -6.47
C ILE A 56 -9.14 8.76 -5.07
N LEU A 57 -8.98 7.47 -4.78
CA LEU A 57 -8.33 6.96 -3.58
C LEU A 57 -6.84 6.62 -3.82
N PRO A 58 -5.87 7.37 -3.27
CA PRO A 58 -4.46 7.00 -3.30
C PRO A 58 -4.17 5.85 -2.33
N ALA A 59 -3.43 4.84 -2.80
CA ALA A 59 -3.19 3.58 -2.10
C ALA A 59 -1.72 3.14 -2.23
N PHE A 60 -0.88 3.57 -1.28
CA PHE A 60 0.52 3.15 -1.25
C PHE A 60 0.66 1.68 -0.81
N THR A 61 1.51 0.92 -1.50
CA THR A 61 1.82 -0.49 -1.19
C THR A 61 3.25 -0.63 -0.65
N ILE A 62 3.34 -1.13 0.58
CA ILE A 62 4.58 -1.44 1.30
C ILE A 62 4.68 -2.93 1.66
N SER A 63 5.86 -3.38 2.10
CA SER A 63 6.15 -4.77 2.46
C SER A 63 5.13 -5.42 3.41
N SER A 64 4.70 -4.69 4.43
CA SER A 64 3.73 -5.12 5.45
C SER A 64 2.25 -5.07 5.02
N THR A 65 1.94 -4.62 3.79
CA THR A 65 0.55 -4.52 3.30
C THR A 65 -0.09 -5.90 3.21
N LYS A 66 -1.11 -6.16 4.03
CA LYS A 66 -1.90 -7.40 3.97
C LYS A 66 -2.78 -7.38 2.71
N ILE A 67 -2.51 -8.27 1.77
CA ILE A 67 -3.15 -8.32 0.44
C ILE A 67 -4.68 -8.33 0.56
N GLN A 68 -5.26 -9.27 1.31
CA GLN A 68 -6.72 -9.39 1.47
C GLN A 68 -7.37 -8.11 2.04
N ASN A 69 -6.76 -7.50 3.06
CA ASN A 69 -7.28 -6.26 3.65
C ASN A 69 -7.24 -5.10 2.64
N ARG A 70 -6.17 -5.01 1.84
CA ARG A 70 -6.07 -3.98 0.79
C ARG A 70 -7.11 -4.24 -0.31
N VAL A 71 -7.20 -5.46 -0.86
CA VAL A 71 -8.20 -5.85 -1.87
C VAL A 71 -9.62 -5.49 -1.41
N ASN A 72 -10.01 -5.88 -0.20
CA ASN A 72 -11.33 -5.58 0.37
C ASN A 72 -11.57 -4.06 0.53
N TRP A 73 -10.55 -3.29 0.91
CA TRP A 73 -10.67 -1.83 1.04
C TRP A 73 -10.80 -1.13 -0.31
N LEU A 74 -10.08 -1.59 -1.34
CA LEU A 74 -10.19 -1.04 -2.70
C LEU A 74 -11.54 -1.37 -3.35
N LEU A 75 -12.02 -2.61 -3.22
CA LEU A 75 -13.34 -3.01 -3.69
C LEU A 75 -14.45 -2.20 -3.01
N ARG A 76 -14.33 -1.97 -1.70
CA ARG A 76 -15.26 -1.08 -0.97
C ARG A 76 -15.25 0.34 -1.53
N HIS A 77 -14.10 0.90 -1.91
CA HIS A 77 -14.08 2.24 -2.53
C HIS A 77 -14.76 2.23 -3.90
N LEU A 78 -14.38 1.29 -4.77
CA LEU A 78 -14.87 1.20 -6.15
C LEU A 78 -16.38 0.94 -6.24
N ARG A 79 -16.94 0.13 -5.32
CA ARG A 79 -18.36 -0.24 -5.27
C ARG A 79 -19.22 0.61 -4.33
N LYS A 80 -18.65 1.54 -3.57
CA LYS A 80 -19.43 2.38 -2.64
C LYS A 80 -20.32 3.31 -3.46
N ASP A 81 -21.57 3.41 -3.05
CA ASP A 81 -22.52 4.36 -3.60
C ASP A 81 -22.92 5.33 -2.48
N ASP A 82 -22.64 6.60 -2.69
CA ASP A 82 -22.97 7.71 -1.77
C ASP A 82 -23.86 8.75 -2.43
N GLY A 83 -24.36 8.51 -3.65
CA GLY A 83 -25.05 9.52 -4.46
C GLY A 83 -24.15 10.62 -5.04
N ASP A 84 -22.82 10.52 -4.93
CA ASP A 84 -21.89 11.38 -5.69
C ASP A 84 -21.89 10.96 -7.17
N ALA A 85 -22.09 11.93 -8.06
CA ALA A 85 -22.07 11.74 -9.52
C ALA A 85 -20.64 11.45 -10.07
N ARG A 86 -19.60 11.64 -9.26
CA ARG A 86 -18.21 11.38 -9.67
C ARG A 86 -17.93 9.89 -9.80
N LYS A 87 -17.40 9.49 -10.96
CA LYS A 87 -16.83 8.16 -11.17
C LYS A 87 -15.65 7.92 -10.22
N ARG A 88 -15.54 6.69 -9.72
CA ARG A 88 -14.54 6.31 -8.71
C ARG A 88 -13.33 5.62 -9.32
N ALA A 89 -12.16 5.97 -8.83
CA ALA A 89 -10.91 5.31 -9.20
C ALA A 89 -10.00 5.12 -7.99
N VAL A 90 -9.06 4.20 -8.12
CA VAL A 90 -8.01 3.95 -7.14
C VAL A 90 -6.67 4.19 -7.81
N LEU A 91 -5.81 5.00 -7.21
CA LEU A 91 -4.40 5.12 -7.58
C LEU A 91 -3.56 4.23 -6.67
N LEU A 92 -3.13 3.07 -7.16
CA LEU A 92 -2.12 2.26 -6.47
C LEU A 92 -0.72 2.69 -6.92
N TYR A 93 0.21 2.80 -5.96
CA TYR A 93 1.62 3.04 -6.23
C TYR A 93 2.48 2.32 -5.19
N ALA A 94 3.74 2.04 -5.54
CA ALA A 94 4.63 1.22 -4.73
C ALA A 94 6.09 1.68 -4.83
N ARG A 95 6.96 1.15 -3.96
CA ARG A 95 8.42 1.15 -4.20
C ARG A 95 8.77 -0.05 -5.10
N PRO A 96 9.92 -0.05 -5.81
CA PRO A 96 10.23 -1.05 -6.83
C PRO A 96 10.17 -2.51 -6.32
N SER A 97 10.64 -2.75 -5.08
CA SER A 97 10.55 -4.07 -4.42
C SER A 97 9.12 -4.54 -4.14
N GLU A 98 8.15 -3.63 -4.09
CA GLU A 98 6.76 -3.90 -3.75
C GLU A 98 5.81 -3.84 -4.96
N VAL A 99 6.31 -3.50 -6.15
CA VAL A 99 5.52 -3.44 -7.39
C VAL A 99 4.87 -4.80 -7.68
N VAL A 100 5.56 -5.92 -7.46
CA VAL A 100 5.01 -7.26 -7.65
C VAL A 100 3.79 -7.49 -6.74
N LYS A 101 3.88 -7.11 -5.46
CA LYS A 101 2.77 -7.21 -4.49
C LYS A 101 1.61 -6.30 -4.85
N MET A 102 1.90 -5.08 -5.32
CA MET A 102 0.89 -4.16 -5.81
C MET A 102 0.14 -4.73 -7.01
N ILE A 103 0.85 -5.32 -7.99
CA ILE A 103 0.24 -6.00 -9.13
C ILE A 103 -0.65 -7.15 -8.64
N THR A 104 -0.19 -8.01 -7.72
CA THR A 104 -1.03 -9.07 -7.14
C THR A 104 -2.34 -8.54 -6.53
N ILE A 105 -2.30 -7.39 -5.86
CA ILE A 105 -3.50 -6.73 -5.30
C ILE A 105 -4.43 -6.26 -6.44
N VAL A 106 -3.89 -5.65 -7.50
CA VAL A 106 -4.68 -5.20 -8.68
C VAL A 106 -5.33 -6.39 -9.40
N GLU A 107 -4.58 -7.46 -9.68
CA GLU A 107 -5.10 -8.65 -10.36
C GLU A 107 -6.22 -9.33 -9.55
N LEU A 108 -6.09 -9.40 -8.22
CA LEU A 108 -7.16 -9.92 -7.36
C LEU A 108 -8.42 -9.06 -7.39
N VAL A 109 -8.29 -7.72 -7.38
CA VAL A 109 -9.44 -6.82 -7.53
C VAL A 109 -10.10 -7.01 -8.90
N LYS A 110 -9.33 -7.02 -9.99
CA LYS A 110 -9.87 -7.23 -11.35
C LYS A 110 -10.56 -8.57 -11.50
N ARG A 111 -10.00 -9.64 -10.93
CA ARG A 111 -10.61 -10.97 -10.93
C ARG A 111 -11.96 -10.96 -10.21
N ILE A 112 -12.02 -10.41 -9.00
CA ILE A 112 -13.27 -10.35 -8.22
C ILE A 112 -14.33 -9.51 -8.94
N VAL A 113 -13.94 -8.43 -9.62
CA VAL A 113 -14.85 -7.61 -10.44
C VAL A 113 -15.35 -8.38 -11.68
N ALA A 114 -14.47 -9.11 -12.37
CA ALA A 114 -14.83 -9.88 -13.56
C ALA A 114 -15.67 -11.15 -13.26
N GLU A 115 -15.61 -11.66 -12.03
CA GLU A 115 -16.42 -12.78 -11.52
C GLU A 115 -17.82 -12.34 -11.02
N GLU A 116 -18.17 -11.04 -11.06
CA GLU A 116 -19.52 -10.53 -10.74
C GLU A 116 -20.56 -10.92 -11.82
N ASP A 117 -21.83 -11.05 -11.45
CA ASP A 117 -22.91 -11.60 -12.30
C ASP A 117 -23.13 -10.87 -13.64
N GLU A 118 -22.72 -9.60 -13.75
CA GLU A 118 -22.79 -8.79 -14.97
C GLU A 118 -21.49 -8.82 -15.82
N GLY A 119 -20.48 -9.59 -15.42
CA GLY A 119 -19.16 -9.61 -16.07
C GLY A 119 -18.43 -8.27 -15.91
N GLY A 120 -18.24 -7.83 -14.66
CA GLY A 120 -17.86 -6.46 -14.31
C GLY A 120 -16.70 -5.88 -15.13
N ARG A 121 -16.92 -4.68 -15.68
CA ARG A 121 -15.92 -3.96 -16.48
C ARG A 121 -14.88 -3.29 -15.61
N TRP A 122 -13.63 -3.35 -16.05
CA TRP A 122 -12.52 -2.63 -15.44
C TRP A 122 -11.63 -1.96 -16.50
N TYR A 123 -11.06 -0.83 -16.11
CA TYR A 123 -10.11 -0.04 -16.88
C TYR A 123 -8.90 0.23 -16.01
N GLN A 124 -7.74 -0.15 -16.51
CA GLN A 124 -6.44 -0.04 -15.84
C GLN A 124 -5.54 0.90 -16.65
N TYR A 125 -4.95 1.87 -15.98
CA TYR A 125 -4.03 2.84 -16.57
C TYR A 125 -2.69 2.76 -15.84
N ASN A 126 -1.65 2.29 -16.53
CA ASN A 126 -0.32 2.06 -15.97
C ASN A 126 0.62 3.18 -16.40
N GLN A 127 1.26 3.81 -15.42
CA GLN A 127 2.26 4.86 -15.60
C GLN A 127 3.56 4.42 -14.91
N MET A 128 4.67 4.41 -15.64
CA MET A 128 5.99 4.14 -15.09
C MET A 128 6.67 5.47 -14.75
N TYR A 129 7.22 5.60 -13.55
CA TYR A 129 7.89 6.83 -13.11
C TYR A 129 9.25 6.54 -12.50
N GLU A 130 10.09 7.56 -12.48
CA GLU A 130 11.42 7.51 -11.90
C GLU A 130 11.38 7.97 -10.44
N LEU A 131 12.02 7.22 -9.54
CA LEU A 131 12.21 7.65 -8.16
C LEU A 131 13.51 8.44 -8.02
N PRO A 132 13.55 9.47 -7.17
CA PRO A 132 14.81 10.12 -6.82
C PRO A 132 15.78 9.07 -6.25
N PRO A 133 17.10 9.20 -6.53
CA PRO A 133 18.09 8.27 -6.02
C PRO A 133 18.02 8.22 -4.50
N LYS A 134 18.08 7.01 -3.93
CA LYS A 134 18.22 6.86 -2.48
C LYS A 134 19.59 7.41 -2.10
N ALA A 135 19.64 8.32 -1.14
CA ALA A 135 20.86 8.51 -0.37
C ALA A 135 21.16 7.17 0.32
N GLU A 136 22.31 6.58 0.00
CA GLU A 136 22.82 5.42 0.69
C GLU A 136 23.29 5.89 2.06
N ILE A 137 22.40 5.79 3.05
CA ILE A 137 22.76 6.02 4.45
C ILE A 137 23.59 4.80 4.85
N VAL A 138 24.90 4.92 4.69
CA VAL A 138 25.86 3.99 5.29
C VAL A 138 25.74 4.20 6.80
N GLU A 139 25.06 3.27 7.49
CA GLU A 139 25.11 3.19 8.96
C GLU A 139 26.49 2.66 9.37
N GLU A 140 27.50 3.53 9.24
CA GLU A 140 28.86 3.30 9.70
C GLU A 140 28.89 3.39 11.24
N THR A 141 28.36 2.36 11.92
CA THR A 141 28.47 2.26 13.38
C THR A 141 28.38 0.79 13.83
N MET A 142 29.19 0.46 14.85
CA MET A 142 29.16 -0.79 15.64
C MET A 142 29.97 -1.99 15.14
N LEU A 143 31.30 -1.83 15.04
CA LEU A 143 32.22 -2.85 15.59
C LEU A 143 33.39 -2.20 16.36
N GLY A 144 33.21 -2.02 17.67
CA GLY A 144 34.27 -2.34 18.64
C GLY A 144 35.38 -1.33 18.94
N ALA A 145 35.05 -0.08 19.32
CA ALA A 145 35.96 0.71 20.15
C ALA A 145 35.69 0.45 21.65
N GLY A 146 36.69 -0.06 22.39
CA GLY A 146 36.71 -0.02 23.86
C GLY A 146 36.80 -1.35 24.60
N VAL A 147 38.02 -1.83 24.86
CA VAL A 147 38.41 -2.39 26.16
C VAL A 147 39.71 -1.69 26.56
N GLY A 148 39.69 -0.97 27.68
CA GLY A 148 40.84 -0.23 28.19
C GLY A 148 41.69 -1.03 29.18
N GLU A 149 42.88 -0.48 29.44
CA GLU A 149 43.75 -0.73 30.59
C GLU A 149 44.39 -2.14 30.73
N ASN A 150 45.62 -2.23 30.23
CA ASN A 150 46.73 -2.62 31.12
C ASN A 150 48.04 -1.93 30.71
N GLN A 151 48.85 -1.49 31.67
CA GLN A 151 50.08 -0.72 31.43
C GLN A 151 51.28 -1.62 31.13
N ALA A 152 52.11 -1.27 30.13
CA ALA A 152 53.58 -1.25 30.26
C ALA A 152 54.29 -0.69 28.99
N ALA A 153 55.02 0.41 29.18
CA ALA A 153 56.29 0.82 28.56
C ALA A 153 56.65 0.51 27.07
N GLY A 154 56.97 1.58 26.33
CA GLY A 154 58.20 1.66 25.52
C GLY A 154 58.06 1.73 23.98
N ASP A 155 58.81 2.65 23.37
CA ASP A 155 59.09 2.86 21.92
C ASP A 155 57.89 2.92 20.94
N SER A 156 57.66 4.01 20.22
CA SER A 156 58.50 4.58 19.13
C SER A 156 58.51 3.75 17.85
N ASP A 157 57.49 3.93 17.00
CA ASP A 157 57.72 4.44 15.63
C ASP A 157 56.44 5.06 15.02
N ASP A 158 56.61 6.02 14.10
CA ASP A 158 55.52 6.64 13.31
C ASP A 158 55.26 5.81 12.04
N ASP A 159 54.42 4.78 12.13
CA ASP A 159 53.98 3.97 10.97
C ASP A 159 52.66 4.52 10.39
N ASP A 160 52.72 5.72 9.79
CA ASP A 160 51.64 6.31 9.00
C ASP A 160 51.49 5.57 7.65
N PHE A 161 50.85 4.41 7.69
CA PHE A 161 50.56 3.62 6.50
C PHE A 161 49.50 4.30 5.63
N GLU A 162 49.96 5.01 4.59
CA GLU A 162 49.10 5.42 3.47
C GLU A 162 48.35 4.20 2.91
N VAL A 163 47.04 4.13 3.15
CA VAL A 163 46.17 3.12 2.55
C VAL A 163 46.08 3.39 1.05
N MET A 164 46.95 2.75 0.26
CA MET A 164 46.87 2.79 -1.19
C MET A 164 45.52 2.23 -1.65
N GLU A 165 44.61 3.09 -2.12
CA GLU A 165 43.40 2.66 -2.82
C GLU A 165 43.80 1.74 -3.99
N ASN A 166 43.58 0.44 -3.78
CA ASN A 166 44.12 -0.57 -4.67
C ASN A 166 43.30 -0.57 -5.97
N ARG A 167 43.88 -0.03 -7.05
CA ARG A 167 43.17 0.15 -8.35
C ARG A 167 42.55 -1.15 -8.87
N PHE A 168 43.09 -2.30 -8.47
CA PHE A 168 42.56 -3.62 -8.78
C PHE A 168 41.20 -3.89 -8.12
N GLU A 169 40.97 -3.49 -6.87
CA GLU A 169 39.67 -3.65 -6.20
C GLU A 169 38.59 -2.85 -6.93
N ARG A 170 38.92 -1.61 -7.31
CA ARG A 170 38.04 -0.71 -8.08
C ARG A 170 37.83 -1.15 -9.54
N ALA A 171 38.64 -2.08 -10.05
CA ALA A 171 38.50 -2.67 -11.39
C ALA A 171 37.81 -4.06 -11.38
N VAL A 172 37.83 -4.77 -10.25
CA VAL A 172 37.15 -6.07 -10.06
C VAL A 172 35.71 -5.87 -9.55
N LEU A 173 35.47 -4.82 -8.74
CA LEU A 173 34.12 -4.44 -8.36
C LEU A 173 33.34 -3.92 -9.57
N PRO A 174 32.16 -4.47 -9.89
CA PRO A 174 31.33 -3.95 -10.97
C PRO A 174 30.94 -2.50 -10.65
N GLN A 175 31.22 -1.60 -11.59
CA GLN A 175 30.99 -0.16 -11.43
C GLN A 175 29.54 0.09 -10.96
N PRO A 176 29.32 0.88 -9.87
CA PRO A 176 27.99 1.10 -9.34
C PRO A 176 27.11 1.75 -10.40
N VAL A 177 26.17 0.96 -10.93
CA VAL A 177 25.22 1.41 -11.95
C VAL A 177 24.22 2.36 -11.30
N ASN A 178 24.52 3.65 -11.37
CA ASN A 178 23.65 4.79 -11.03
C ASN A 178 22.44 4.89 -11.98
N ARG A 179 21.69 3.79 -12.12
CA ARG A 179 20.40 3.74 -12.79
C ARG A 179 19.35 4.17 -11.79
N ALA A 180 18.73 5.32 -12.04
CA ALA A 180 17.60 5.78 -11.25
C ALA A 180 16.50 4.70 -11.24
N ALA A 181 16.00 4.39 -10.04
CA ALA A 181 15.11 3.26 -9.85
C ALA A 181 13.70 3.61 -10.36
N LYS A 182 13.23 2.91 -11.39
CA LYS A 182 11.85 3.07 -11.89
C LYS A 182 10.86 2.29 -11.03
N SER A 183 9.67 2.84 -10.87
CA SER A 183 8.54 2.21 -10.19
C SER A 183 7.24 2.43 -10.95
N LEU A 184 6.21 1.70 -10.56
CA LEU A 184 4.93 1.64 -11.23
C LEU A 184 3.83 2.29 -10.39
N SER A 185 2.97 3.07 -11.04
CA SER A 185 1.66 3.46 -10.55
C SER A 185 0.57 2.94 -11.48
N VAL A 186 -0.54 2.52 -10.88
CA VAL A 186 -1.68 1.91 -11.56
C VAL A 186 -2.95 2.62 -11.09
N PHE A 187 -3.63 3.30 -12.01
CA PHE A 187 -5.01 3.72 -11.77
C PHE A 187 -5.96 2.59 -12.18
N LEU A 188 -6.89 2.22 -11.30
CA LEU A 188 -7.93 1.23 -11.55
C LEU A 188 -9.31 1.87 -11.37
N SER A 189 -10.21 1.64 -12.33
CA SER A 189 -11.56 2.21 -12.36
C SER A 189 -12.55 1.21 -12.96
N LEU A 190 -13.82 1.27 -12.53
CA LEU A 190 -14.92 0.49 -13.12
C LEU A 190 -15.55 1.20 -14.34
N ALA A 191 -15.16 2.46 -14.59
CA ALA A 191 -15.64 3.27 -15.71
C ALA A 191 -14.46 3.92 -16.47
N PRO A 192 -14.59 4.19 -17.78
CA PRO A 192 -13.50 4.76 -18.55
C PRO A 192 -13.20 6.20 -18.12
N ILE A 193 -11.89 6.52 -18.09
CA ILE A 193 -11.28 7.81 -17.78
C ILE A 193 -10.52 8.30 -19.03
N PRO A 194 -11.14 9.11 -19.90
CA PRO A 194 -10.50 9.60 -21.12
C PRO A 194 -9.25 10.43 -20.87
N GLU A 195 -9.20 11.18 -19.77
CA GLU A 195 -8.07 12.05 -19.39
C GLU A 195 -6.77 11.28 -19.13
N LEU A 196 -6.86 10.06 -18.60
CA LEU A 196 -5.70 9.18 -18.43
C LEU A 196 -5.35 8.47 -19.74
N LYS A 197 -6.34 8.16 -20.59
CA LYS A 197 -6.10 7.56 -21.92
C LYS A 197 -5.41 8.52 -22.90
N ALA A 198 -5.57 9.83 -22.71
CA ALA A 198 -5.02 10.86 -23.57
C ALA A 198 -3.56 11.27 -23.26
N LYS A 199 -2.90 10.61 -22.28
CA LYS A 199 -1.51 10.92 -21.88
C LYS A 199 -0.53 9.93 -22.49
N ASP A 200 0.53 10.46 -23.08
CA ASP A 200 1.54 9.67 -23.81
C ASP A 200 2.37 8.73 -22.90
N ASP A 201 2.46 9.04 -21.60
CA ASP A 201 3.20 8.25 -20.60
C ASP A 201 2.34 7.18 -19.90
N VAL A 202 1.07 7.02 -20.32
CA VAL A 202 0.10 6.13 -19.71
C VAL A 202 -0.34 5.03 -20.68
N THR A 203 -0.15 3.76 -20.29
CA THR A 203 -0.66 2.62 -21.06
C THR A 203 -2.01 2.15 -20.51
N THR A 204 -2.97 1.87 -21.41
CA THR A 204 -4.35 1.49 -21.03
C THR A 204 -4.59 -0.01 -21.26
N GLN A 205 -5.26 -0.67 -20.31
CA GLN A 205 -5.73 -2.06 -20.38
C GLN A 205 -7.19 -2.14 -19.92
N THR A 206 -7.99 -3.05 -20.48
CA THR A 206 -9.40 -3.28 -20.10
C THR A 206 -9.83 -4.71 -20.46
N ASN A 207 -10.87 -5.22 -19.79
CA ASN A 207 -11.58 -6.44 -20.19
C ASN A 207 -12.82 -6.17 -21.06
N GLU A 208 -13.20 -4.92 -21.31
CA GLU A 208 -14.30 -4.62 -22.21
C GLU A 208 -13.93 -5.13 -23.61
N SER A 209 -14.72 -6.08 -24.13
CA SER A 209 -14.58 -6.54 -25.50
C SER A 209 -14.72 -5.33 -26.41
N GLN A 210 -13.73 -5.10 -27.27
CA GLN A 210 -13.82 -4.06 -28.29
C GLN A 210 -14.97 -4.45 -29.22
N GLY A 211 -16.15 -3.87 -28.95
CA GLY A 211 -17.37 -4.17 -29.69
C GLY A 211 -17.12 -3.96 -31.17
N LEU A 212 -17.52 -4.95 -31.98
CA LEU A 212 -17.45 -4.80 -33.42
C LEU A 212 -18.20 -3.52 -33.79
N SER A 213 -17.49 -2.58 -34.41
CA SER A 213 -18.11 -1.53 -35.20
C SER A 213 -18.74 -2.17 -36.44
N THR A 214 -19.90 -2.78 -36.26
CA THR A 214 -20.72 -3.29 -37.36
C THR A 214 -21.25 -2.07 -38.11
N VAL A 215 -20.73 -1.88 -39.33
CA VAL A 215 -21.22 -0.93 -40.33
C VAL A 215 -22.45 -1.53 -41.03
#